data_AF-A0A972BX73-F1
#
_entry.id   AF-A0A972BX73-F1
#
_cell.length_a   1.000
_cell.length_b   1.000
_cell.length_c   1.000
_cell.angle_alpha   90.00
_cell.angle_beta   90.00
_cell.angle_gamma   90.00
#
_symmetry.space_group_name_H-M   'P 1'
#
loop_
_entity.id
_entity.type
_entity.pdbx_description
1 polymer ?
#
loop_
_entity_poly.entity_id
_entity_poly.type
_entity_poly.pdbx_seq_one_letter_code
_entity_poly.pdbx_strand_id
1 'polypeptide(L)'
;MASLSERVSYLQGLAEGLAVESESREGKLLTQLIAVLAEMATEVQKLQQAQQDLEEYVSALDESVSELEDDYWDSAEELDDAFATDDVDCDEETDYVEVECPKCSEKVFFEEDILEDEAVTEVTCPQCGEVVFATDEEEDEAETFLEGTED
;
A
#
# COMPACT_ATOMS: atom_id res chain seq x y z
N MET A 1 -37.85 -15.69 -11.96
CA MET A 1 -38.45 -14.38 -11.60
C MET A 1 -38.53 -13.56 -12.87
N ALA A 2 -39.61 -12.81 -13.10
CA ALA A 2 -39.72 -11.98 -14.30
C ALA A 2 -38.70 -10.84 -14.26
N SER A 3 -38.08 -10.52 -15.41
CA SER A 3 -37.14 -9.40 -15.53
C SER A 3 -37.84 -8.07 -15.24
N LEU A 4 -37.08 -7.03 -14.87
CA LEU A 4 -37.69 -5.71 -14.62
C LEU A 4 -38.45 -5.23 -15.87
N SER A 5 -37.90 -5.46 -17.05
CA SER A 5 -38.50 -5.15 -18.34
C SER A 5 -39.84 -5.88 -18.56
N GLU A 6 -39.93 -7.17 -18.25
CA GLU A 6 -41.19 -7.94 -18.34
C GLU A 6 -42.26 -7.38 -17.40
N ARG A 7 -41.88 -6.97 -16.19
CA ARG A 7 -42.80 -6.36 -15.21
C ARG A 7 -43.30 -5.00 -15.68
N VAL A 8 -42.44 -4.20 -16.32
CA VAL A 8 -42.85 -2.91 -16.89
C VAL A 8 -43.77 -3.10 -18.10
N SER A 9 -43.47 -4.05 -18.99
CA SER A 9 -44.35 -4.40 -20.11
C SER A 9 -45.72 -4.89 -19.64
N TYR A 10 -45.77 -5.63 -18.53
CA TYR A 10 -47.03 -6.00 -17.88
C TYR A 10 -47.81 -4.77 -17.38
N LEU A 11 -47.13 -3.78 -16.76
CA LEU A 11 -47.78 -2.54 -16.33
C LEU A 11 -48.31 -1.71 -17.50
N GLN A 12 -47.59 -1.67 -18.62
CA GLN A 12 -48.07 -1.04 -19.85
C GLN A 12 -49.37 -1.69 -20.35
N GLY A 13 -49.38 -3.02 -20.47
CA GLY A 13 -50.58 -3.76 -20.88
C GLY A 13 -51.74 -3.64 -19.88
N LEU A 14 -51.44 -3.56 -18.59
CA LEU A 14 -52.46 -3.34 -17.56
C LEU A 14 -53.07 -1.93 -17.66
N ALA A 15 -52.26 -0.90 -17.93
CA ALA A 15 -52.74 0.46 -18.12
C ALA A 15 -53.65 0.58 -19.37
N GLU A 16 -53.29 -0.11 -20.45
CA GLU A 16 -54.14 -0.23 -21.65
C GLU A 16 -55.45 -0.98 -21.34
N GLY A 17 -55.38 -2.11 -20.63
CA GLY A 17 -56.53 -2.93 -20.28
C GLY A 17 -57.51 -2.27 -19.31
N LEU A 18 -57.04 -1.36 -18.46
CA LEU A 18 -57.85 -0.53 -17.57
C LEU A 18 -58.44 0.70 -18.27
N ALA A 19 -58.16 0.90 -19.56
CA ALA A 19 -58.56 2.08 -20.33
C ALA A 19 -58.15 3.39 -19.64
N VAL A 20 -56.92 3.45 -19.12
CA VAL A 20 -56.37 4.67 -18.52
C VAL A 20 -56.40 5.78 -19.57
N GLU A 21 -57.24 6.79 -19.36
CA GLU A 21 -57.32 7.95 -20.25
C GLU A 21 -56.01 8.74 -20.18
N SER A 22 -55.17 8.58 -21.20
CA SER A 22 -53.88 9.26 -21.34
C SER A 22 -53.99 10.79 -21.37
N GLU A 23 -55.19 11.34 -21.58
CA GLU A 23 -55.45 12.79 -21.55
C GLU A 23 -55.89 13.32 -20.18
N SER A 24 -56.31 12.43 -19.26
CA SER A 24 -56.63 12.81 -17.88
C SER A 24 -55.36 13.19 -17.11
N ARG A 25 -55.49 13.99 -16.04
CA ARG A 25 -54.33 14.42 -15.22
C ARG A 25 -53.62 13.21 -14.62
N GLU A 26 -54.40 12.25 -14.13
CA GLU A 26 -53.97 11.02 -13.52
C GLU A 26 -53.36 10.06 -14.55
N GLY A 27 -53.98 9.93 -15.73
CA GLY A 27 -53.46 9.09 -16.81
C GLY A 27 -52.13 9.59 -17.37
N LYS A 28 -51.96 10.91 -17.56
CA LYS A 28 -50.66 11.49 -17.95
C LYS A 28 -49.57 11.13 -16.96
N LEU A 29 -49.85 11.24 -15.66
CA LEU A 29 -48.90 10.90 -14.62
C LEU A 29 -48.54 9.41 -14.64
N LEU A 30 -49.53 8.52 -14.75
CA LEU A 30 -49.32 7.07 -14.78
C LEU A 30 -48.53 6.63 -16.01
N THR A 31 -48.85 7.16 -17.19
CA THR A 31 -48.11 6.85 -18.42
C THR A 31 -46.66 7.30 -18.33
N GLN A 32 -46.40 8.50 -17.80
CA GLN A 32 -45.03 9.00 -17.60
C GLN A 32 -44.26 8.17 -16.56
N LEU A 33 -44.91 7.76 -15.47
CA LEU A 33 -44.29 6.90 -14.47
C LEU A 33 -43.89 5.55 -15.07
N ILE A 34 -44.76 4.93 -15.87
CA ILE A 34 -44.47 3.66 -16.55
C ILE A 34 -43.33 3.83 -17.56
N ALA A 35 -43.26 4.96 -18.27
CA ALA A 35 -42.15 5.26 -19.19
C ALA A 35 -40.81 5.36 -18.45
N VAL A 36 -40.76 6.11 -17.33
CA VAL A 36 -39.55 6.20 -16.48
C VAL A 36 -39.15 4.82 -15.97
N LEU A 37 -40.11 3.98 -15.56
CA LEU A 37 -39.80 2.61 -15.13
C LEU A 37 -39.22 1.75 -16.27
N ALA A 38 -39.64 1.96 -17.52
CA ALA A 38 -39.08 1.27 -18.69
C ALA A 38 -37.64 1.70 -18.97
N GLU A 39 -37.35 2.99 -18.84
CA GLU A 39 -35.99 3.53 -18.94
C GLU A 39 -35.11 2.97 -17.81
N MET A 40 -35.61 2.97 -16.57
CA MET A 40 -34.90 2.37 -15.43
C MET A 40 -34.60 0.89 -15.64
N ALA A 41 -35.55 0.11 -16.19
CA ALA A 41 -35.33 -1.30 -16.50
C ALA A 41 -34.20 -1.48 -17.53
N THR A 42 -34.16 -0.61 -18.54
CA THR A 42 -33.11 -0.62 -19.57
C THR A 42 -31.75 -0.26 -18.98
N GLU A 43 -31.67 0.79 -18.16
CA GLU A 43 -30.41 1.20 -17.52
C GLU A 43 -29.90 0.17 -16.52
N VAL A 44 -30.80 -0.46 -15.74
CA VAL A 44 -30.42 -1.56 -14.85
C VAL A 44 -29.86 -2.74 -15.64
N GLN A 45 -30.46 -3.09 -16.78
CA GLN A 45 -29.95 -4.18 -17.62
C GLN A 45 -28.57 -3.85 -18.20
N LYS A 46 -28.32 -2.60 -18.61
CA LYS A 46 -26.99 -2.15 -19.05
C LYS A 46 -25.96 -2.23 -17.92
N LEU A 47 -26.33 -1.83 -16.70
CA LEU A 47 -25.46 -1.95 -15.53
C LEU A 47 -25.13 -3.41 -15.21
N GLN A 48 -26.10 -4.32 -15.30
CA GLN A 48 -25.86 -5.75 -15.11
C GLN A 48 -24.88 -6.32 -16.14
N GLN A 49 -25.01 -5.92 -17.42
CA GLN A 49 -24.05 -6.32 -18.45
C GLN A 49 -22.65 -5.77 -18.16
N ALA A 50 -22.53 -4.48 -17.85
CA ALA A 50 -21.24 -3.87 -17.53
C ALA A 50 -20.59 -4.50 -16.29
N GLN A 51 -21.38 -4.91 -15.30
CA GLN A 51 -20.89 -5.65 -14.14
C GLN A 51 -20.36 -7.03 -14.56
N GLN A 52 -21.09 -7.77 -15.40
CA GLN A 52 -20.64 -9.06 -15.90
C GLN A 52 -19.32 -8.94 -16.69
N ASP A 53 -19.21 -7.94 -17.56
CA ASP A 53 -17.98 -7.66 -18.31
C ASP A 53 -16.81 -7.33 -17.36
N LEU A 54 -17.08 -6.60 -16.27
CA LEU A 54 -16.07 -6.30 -15.24
C LEU A 54 -15.65 -7.54 -14.45
N GLU A 55 -16.59 -8.44 -14.12
CA GLU A 55 -16.30 -9.71 -13.46
C GLU A 55 -15.37 -10.58 -14.31
N GLU A 56 -15.63 -10.65 -15.62
CA GLU A 56 -14.75 -11.34 -16.57
C GLU A 56 -13.35 -10.71 -16.61
N TYR A 57 -13.26 -9.38 -16.63
CA TYR A 57 -11.97 -8.69 -16.62
C TYR A 57 -11.19 -8.92 -15.32
N VAL A 58 -11.86 -8.88 -14.16
CA VAL A 58 -11.24 -9.16 -12.86
C VAL A 58 -10.74 -10.61 -12.79
N SER A 59 -11.52 -11.57 -13.31
CA SER A 59 -11.07 -12.97 -13.37
C SER A 59 -9.83 -13.14 -14.26
N ALA A 60 -9.73 -12.42 -15.38
CA ALA A 60 -8.55 -12.47 -16.24
C ALA A 60 -7.32 -11.84 -15.57
N LEU A 61 -7.51 -10.78 -14.79
CA LEU A 61 -6.43 -10.19 -13.98
C LEU A 61 -5.96 -11.16 -12.89
N ASP A 62 -6.89 -11.83 -12.22
CA ASP A 62 -6.57 -12.83 -11.19
C ASP A 62 -5.72 -13.97 -11.76
N GLU A 63 -6.11 -14.52 -12.92
CA GLU A 63 -5.33 -15.53 -13.64
C GLU A 63 -3.93 -15.01 -14.01
N SER A 64 -3.85 -13.78 -14.54
CA SER A 64 -2.56 -13.17 -14.91
C SER A 64 -1.63 -12.95 -13.70
N VAL A 65 -2.19 -12.63 -12.54
CA VAL A 65 -1.42 -12.47 -11.29
C VAL A 65 -0.95 -13.82 -10.79
N SER A 66 -1.80 -14.84 -10.83
CA SER A 66 -1.42 -16.22 -10.49
C SER A 66 -0.27 -16.72 -11.36
N GLU A 67 -0.33 -16.48 -12.68
CA GLU A 67 0.75 -16.85 -13.60
C GLU A 67 2.06 -16.13 -13.27
N LEU A 68 2.00 -14.86 -12.88
CA LEU A 68 3.18 -14.09 -12.48
C LEU A 68 3.75 -14.57 -11.14
N GLU A 69 2.90 -14.94 -10.19
CA GLU A 69 3.31 -15.53 -8.92
C GLU A 69 4.04 -16.85 -9.14
N ASP A 70 3.49 -17.73 -9.99
CA ASP A 70 4.12 -18.99 -10.34
C ASP A 70 5.49 -18.77 -11.03
N ASP A 71 5.59 -17.86 -12.02
CA ASP A 71 6.85 -17.52 -12.70
C ASP A 71 7.91 -16.96 -11.73
N TYR A 72 7.48 -16.13 -10.76
CA TYR A 72 8.37 -15.59 -9.74
C TYR A 72 8.90 -16.66 -8.80
N TRP A 73 8.04 -17.58 -8.33
CA TRP A 73 8.45 -18.66 -7.45
C TRP A 73 9.32 -19.70 -8.15
N ASP A 74 8.99 -20.07 -9.39
CA ASP A 74 9.83 -20.95 -10.23
C ASP A 74 11.22 -20.33 -10.44
N SER A 75 11.28 -19.01 -10.72
CA SER A 75 12.55 -18.29 -10.84
C SER A 75 13.32 -18.16 -9.53
N ALA A 76 12.62 -18.06 -8.39
CA ALA A 76 13.23 -17.97 -7.07
C ALA A 76 13.80 -19.32 -6.61
N GLU A 77 13.13 -20.44 -6.91
CA GLU A 77 13.64 -21.79 -6.64
C GLU A 77 14.91 -22.10 -7.46
N GLU A 78 15.00 -21.62 -8.71
CA GLU A 78 16.23 -21.74 -9.52
C GLU A 78 17.40 -20.89 -8.99
N LEU A 79 17.11 -19.81 -8.25
CA LEU A 79 18.14 -18.97 -7.59
C LEU A 79 18.56 -19.52 -6.23
N ASP A 80 17.68 -20.21 -5.50
CA ASP A 80 17.98 -20.85 -4.22
C ASP A 80 18.92 -22.07 -4.41
N ASP A 81 18.74 -22.86 -5.47
CA ASP A 81 19.63 -23.98 -5.79
C ASP A 81 21.02 -23.51 -6.30
N ALA A 82 21.12 -22.26 -6.76
CA ALA A 82 22.39 -21.61 -7.10
C ALA A 82 23.12 -21.02 -5.88
N PHE A 83 22.41 -20.82 -4.75
CA PHE A 83 22.99 -20.35 -3.48
C PHE A 83 23.21 -21.49 -2.47
N ALA A 84 22.61 -22.67 -2.69
CA ALA A 84 22.76 -23.86 -1.84
C ALA A 84 24.05 -24.68 -2.06
N THR A 85 25.08 -24.13 -2.71
CA THR A 85 26.39 -24.82 -2.88
C THR A 85 27.60 -24.04 -2.38
N ASP A 86 27.40 -23.04 -1.54
CA ASP A 86 28.45 -22.43 -0.73
C ASP A 86 27.89 -22.45 0.70
N ASP A 87 28.20 -23.40 1.58
CA ASP A 87 29.46 -23.45 2.35
C ASP A 87 30.19 -22.10 2.51
N VAL A 88 29.46 -20.98 2.47
CA VAL A 88 29.84 -19.76 3.18
C VAL A 88 29.20 -19.86 4.55
N ASP A 89 30.08 -20.18 5.48
CA ASP A 89 30.01 -19.85 6.89
C ASP A 89 29.60 -18.37 7.06
N CYS A 90 28.31 -18.04 6.94
CA CYS A 90 27.75 -16.73 7.27
C CYS A 90 27.57 -16.62 8.79
N ASP A 91 28.61 -16.98 9.54
CA ASP A 91 28.77 -16.73 10.98
C ASP A 91 29.65 -15.49 11.20
N GLU A 92 29.57 -14.50 10.30
CA GLU A 92 29.90 -13.13 10.66
C GLU A 92 28.62 -12.49 11.22
N GLU A 93 28.29 -12.85 12.47
CA GLU A 93 27.50 -12.00 13.37
C GLU A 93 28.26 -10.67 13.50
N THR A 94 28.12 -9.76 12.54
CA THR A 94 28.54 -8.37 12.75
C THR A 94 27.54 -7.76 13.71
N ASP A 95 27.92 -7.68 14.99
CA ASP A 95 27.10 -7.08 16.04
C ASP A 95 26.93 -5.56 15.78
N TYR A 96 25.71 -5.04 15.97
CA TYR A 96 25.39 -3.64 15.76
C TYR A 96 25.05 -2.94 17.08
N VAL A 97 25.53 -1.71 17.25
CA VAL A 97 25.31 -0.88 18.43
C VAL A 97 24.35 0.28 18.12
N GLU A 98 23.40 0.52 19.01
CA GLU A 98 22.44 1.64 18.93
C GLU A 98 22.85 2.78 19.88
N VAL A 99 23.03 3.99 19.34
CA VAL A 99 23.34 5.21 20.11
C VAL A 99 22.33 6.31 19.78
N GLU A 100 21.78 6.98 20.80
CA GLU A 100 20.89 8.12 20.63
C GLU A 100 21.68 9.42 20.41
N CYS A 101 21.39 10.14 19.32
CA CYS A 101 22.05 11.41 19.02
C CYS A 101 21.69 12.49 20.06
N PRO A 102 22.67 13.16 20.70
CA PRO A 102 22.42 14.12 21.79
C PRO A 102 21.70 15.40 21.34
N LYS A 103 21.71 15.69 20.03
CA LYS A 103 21.16 16.94 19.48
C LYS A 103 19.76 16.80 18.93
N CYS A 104 19.45 15.68 18.29
CA CYS A 104 18.17 15.47 17.63
C CYS A 104 17.39 14.24 18.14
N SER A 105 17.93 13.50 19.11
CA SER A 105 17.33 12.29 19.69
C SER A 105 17.01 11.20 18.67
N GLU A 106 17.69 11.21 17.53
CA GLU A 106 17.58 10.16 16.52
C GLU A 106 18.48 8.99 16.88
N LYS A 107 18.00 7.76 16.65
CA LYS A 107 18.76 6.54 16.91
C LYS A 107 19.71 6.26 15.74
N VAL A 108 21.00 6.17 16.03
CA VAL A 108 22.06 5.88 15.06
C VAL A 108 22.57 4.47 15.31
N PHE A 109 22.70 3.68 14.24
CA PHE A 109 23.16 2.29 14.27
C PHE A 109 24.47 2.17 13.51
N PHE A 110 25.48 1.54 14.11
CA PHE A 110 26.78 1.29 13.49
C PHE A 110 27.40 -0.01 14.05
N GLU A 111 28.37 -0.58 13.35
CA GLU A 111 29.01 -1.87 13.67
C GLU A 111 29.83 -1.78 14.97
N GLU A 112 29.78 -2.82 15.80
CA GLU A 112 30.49 -2.88 17.10
C GLU A 112 32.01 -2.77 16.93
N ASP A 113 32.56 -3.26 15.81
CA ASP A 113 33.99 -3.16 15.46
C ASP A 113 34.51 -1.71 15.48
N ILE A 114 33.65 -0.72 15.20
CA ILE A 114 34.02 0.71 15.24
C ILE A 114 34.33 1.17 16.68
N LEU A 115 33.77 0.51 17.70
CA LEU A 115 34.09 0.77 19.10
C LEU A 115 35.46 0.22 19.50
N GLU A 116 35.91 -0.86 18.86
CA GLU A 116 37.16 -1.56 19.14
C GLU A 116 38.31 -1.13 18.23
N ASP A 117 38.03 -0.36 17.17
CA ASP A 117 39.04 0.15 16.26
C ASP A 117 40.00 1.12 16.97
N GLU A 118 41.28 0.76 16.99
CA GLU A 118 42.36 1.59 17.54
C GLU A 118 42.61 2.84 16.67
N ALA A 119 42.11 2.90 15.44
CA ALA A 119 42.19 4.08 14.59
C ALA A 119 41.13 5.14 14.94
N VAL A 120 41.52 6.42 14.87
CA VAL A 120 40.62 7.57 15.07
C VAL A 120 39.45 7.51 14.09
N THR A 121 38.27 7.13 14.59
CA THR A 121 37.04 6.97 13.83
C THR A 121 35.92 7.79 14.45
N GLU A 122 35.32 8.70 13.66
CA GLU A 122 34.19 9.52 14.08
C GLU A 122 32.90 9.03 13.42
N VAL A 123 31.89 8.70 14.23
CA VAL A 123 30.54 8.38 13.76
C VAL A 123 29.68 9.63 13.87
N THR A 124 29.09 10.06 12.75
CA THR A 124 28.20 11.23 12.69
C THR A 124 26.75 10.85 12.50
N CYS A 125 25.84 11.57 13.17
CA CYS A 125 24.40 11.42 12.99
C CYS A 125 23.97 11.82 11.57
N PRO A 126 23.26 10.95 10.82
CA PRO A 126 22.83 11.25 9.45
C PRO A 126 21.77 12.36 9.36
N GLN A 127 21.05 12.62 10.46
CA GLN A 127 19.96 13.60 10.49
C GLN A 127 20.45 15.03 10.76
N CYS A 128 21.53 15.21 11.53
CA CYS A 128 21.97 16.54 11.95
C CYS A 128 23.49 16.80 11.82
N GLY A 129 24.26 15.79 11.42
CA GLY A 129 25.71 15.86 11.23
C GLY A 129 26.52 16.00 12.52
N GLU A 130 25.89 15.81 13.69
CA GLU A 130 26.58 15.84 14.98
C GLU A 130 27.35 14.54 15.21
N VAL A 131 28.56 14.62 15.76
CA VAL A 131 29.35 13.44 16.13
C VAL A 131 28.69 12.74 17.31
N VAL A 132 28.37 11.45 17.15
CA VAL A 132 27.74 10.61 18.17
C VAL A 132 28.72 9.68 18.87
N PHE A 133 29.86 9.38 18.22
CA PHE A 133 30.94 8.56 18.78
C PHE A 133 32.28 8.95 18.13
N ALA A 134 33.37 8.94 18.90
CA ALA A 134 34.74 9.20 18.42
C ALA A 134 35.76 8.40 19.26
N THR A 135 36.72 7.74 18.62
CA THR A 135 37.90 7.13 19.25
C THR A 135 39.09 8.10 19.19
N ASP A 136 39.69 8.44 20.34
CA ASP A 136 40.82 9.39 20.43
C ASP A 136 42.16 8.64 20.56
N GLU A 137 43.11 8.85 19.64
CA GLU A 137 44.54 8.51 19.83
C GLU A 137 45.36 9.79 20.07
N GLU A 138 45.71 10.05 21.34
CA GLU A 138 46.98 10.56 21.88
C GLU A 138 46.79 11.35 23.20
N GLU A 139 47.52 10.91 24.22
CA GLU A 139 47.48 11.29 25.64
C GLU A 139 48.00 12.72 25.94
N ASP A 140 47.37 13.33 26.96
CA ASP A 140 47.94 14.13 28.06
C ASP A 140 48.50 15.57 27.89
N GLU A 141 48.19 16.37 28.93
CA GLU A 141 48.77 17.63 29.44
C GLU A 141 48.50 18.98 28.71
N ALA A 142 47.57 19.78 29.27
CA ALA A 142 47.87 21.16 29.66
C ALA A 142 46.82 21.73 30.64
N GLU A 143 47.21 21.81 31.91
CA GLU A 143 46.66 22.71 32.93
C GLU A 143 46.65 24.19 32.49
N THR A 144 45.92 25.00 33.28
CA THR A 144 45.80 26.48 33.28
C THR A 144 44.64 27.01 32.41
N PHE A 145 43.74 27.89 32.85
CA PHE A 145 43.78 28.96 33.84
C PHE A 145 42.33 29.23 34.30
N LEU A 146 42.00 29.05 35.58
CA LEU A 146 40.89 29.77 36.23
C LEU A 146 41.42 30.42 37.51
N GLU A 147 42.27 31.45 37.36
CA GLU A 147 42.18 32.63 38.22
C GLU A 147 40.88 33.35 37.82
N GLY A 148 39.95 33.80 38.65
CA GLY A 148 39.80 33.83 40.09
C GLY A 148 38.60 34.75 40.41
N THR A 149 37.95 34.50 41.55
CA THR A 149 37.21 35.44 42.43
C THR A 149 36.03 36.25 41.88
N GLU A 150 34.83 35.89 42.35
CA GLU A 150 33.87 36.78 43.03
C GLU A 150 33.45 35.97 44.29
N ASP A 151 33.51 36.40 45.56
CA ASP A 151 33.52 37.70 46.24
C ASP A 151 34.72 38.66 46.04
#